data_AF-A0A7X9C519-F1
#
_entry.id   AF-A0A7X9C519-F1
#
_cell.length_a   1.000
_cell.length_b   1.000
_cell.length_c   1.000
_cell.angle_alpha   90.00
_cell.angle_beta   90.00
_cell.angle_gamma   90.00
#
_symmetry.space_group_name_H-M   'P 1'
#
loop_
_entity.id
_entity.type
_entity.pdbx_description
1 polymer ?
#
loop_
_entity_poly.entity_id
_entity_poly.type
_entity_poly.pdbx_seq_one_letter_code
_entity_poly.pdbx_strand_id
1 'polypeptide(L)'
;MNKRYITLFVLLSISFLSLVRAQDYTELALQGIAAMEQEKYEEAEEFFQKALKLEPANIKNALLFSNMGTLFRMQKKYDEAIEAYTYALNITPHSLPILLNRATVYMELGETRKAYIDYCQVLDLESENIEALLMRAYISMTNRDYV
;
A
#
# COMPACT_ATOMS: atom_id res chain seq x y z
N MET A 1 48.19 29.99 13.05
CA MET A 1 46.85 29.42 13.21
C MET A 1 46.90 28.32 14.26
N ASN A 2 46.18 28.48 15.36
CA ASN A 2 46.40 27.69 16.58
C ASN A 2 45.73 26.30 16.44
N LYS A 3 46.55 25.23 16.47
CA LYS A 3 46.15 23.84 16.18
C LYS A 3 44.93 23.36 16.98
N ARG A 4 44.70 23.92 18.18
CA ARG A 4 43.54 23.66 19.04
C ARG A 4 42.19 23.98 18.38
N TYR A 5 42.11 25.02 17.54
CA TYR A 5 40.85 25.36 16.87
C TYR A 5 40.53 24.42 15.72
N ILE A 6 41.57 23.91 15.03
CA ILE A 6 41.40 22.94 13.95
C ILE A 6 40.92 21.60 14.51
N THR A 7 41.49 21.13 15.63
CA THR A 7 41.03 19.90 16.28
C THR A 7 39.62 20.02 16.86
N LEU A 8 39.25 21.14 17.48
CA LEU A 8 37.87 21.35 17.97
C LEU A 8 36.85 21.38 16.82
N PHE A 9 37.19 22.03 15.71
CA PHE A 9 36.32 22.11 14.53
C PHE A 9 36.15 20.74 13.86
N VAL A 10 37.23 19.96 13.75
CA VAL A 10 37.19 18.59 13.21
C VAL A 10 36.35 17.68 14.12
N LEU A 11 36.50 17.74 15.45
CA LEU A 11 35.69 16.94 16.37
C LEU A 11 34.20 17.31 16.36
N LEU A 12 33.87 18.61 16.29
CA LEU A 12 32.49 19.09 16.13
C LEU A 12 31.90 18.62 14.79
N SER A 13 32.66 18.67 13.70
CA SER A 13 32.22 18.18 12.39
C SER A 13 32.03 16.66 12.35
N ILE A 14 32.85 15.88 13.04
CA ILE A 14 32.72 14.42 13.15
C ILE A 14 31.49 14.06 14.00
N SER A 15 31.23 14.80 15.08
CA SER A 15 30.04 14.60 15.91
C SER A 15 28.73 15.00 15.21
N PHE A 16 28.79 15.94 14.26
CA PHE A 16 27.64 16.33 13.43
C PHE A 16 27.44 15.36 12.25
N LEU A 17 28.52 14.76 11.71
CA LEU A 17 28.46 13.69 10.72
C LEU A 17 27.89 12.37 11.28
N SER A 18 27.92 12.18 12.60
CA SER A 18 27.49 10.93 13.24
C SER A 18 26.01 10.85 13.64
N LEU A 19 25.15 11.81 13.25
CA LEU A 19 23.77 11.84 13.75
C LEU A 19 22.67 11.94 12.68
N VAL A 20 22.90 11.46 11.46
CA VAL A 20 21.80 11.08 10.56
C VAL A 20 21.90 9.58 10.36
N ARG A 21 21.24 8.81 11.24
CA ARG A 21 21.02 7.39 10.96
C ARG A 21 20.12 7.32 9.73
N ALA A 22 20.58 6.67 8.67
CA ALA A 22 19.72 6.36 7.54
C ALA A 22 18.51 5.57 8.05
N GLN A 23 17.31 6.01 7.67
CA GLN A 23 16.09 5.31 8.04
C GLN A 23 16.09 3.92 7.42
N ASP A 24 15.58 2.95 8.15
CA ASP A 24 15.39 1.60 7.63
C ASP A 24 14.04 1.45 6.94
N TYR A 25 13.85 0.33 6.24
CA TYR A 25 12.63 0.03 5.50
C TYR A 25 11.38 0.09 6.40
N THR A 26 11.48 -0.44 7.62
CA THR A 26 10.32 -0.57 8.50
C THR A 26 9.92 0.80 9.04
N GLU A 27 10.89 1.62 9.41
CA GLU A 27 10.63 3.00 9.82
C GLU A 27 9.95 3.82 8.70
N LEU A 28 10.47 3.74 7.48
CA LEU A 28 9.87 4.41 6.32
C LEU A 28 8.44 3.93 6.06
N ALA A 29 8.19 2.61 6.10
CA ALA A 29 6.86 2.06 5.93
C ALA A 29 5.88 2.53 7.01
N LEU A 30 6.32 2.58 8.29
CA LEU A 30 5.50 3.05 9.40
C LEU A 30 5.20 4.54 9.32
N GLN A 31 6.16 5.36 8.86
CA GLN A 31 5.93 6.77 8.60
C GLN A 31 4.92 7.00 7.48
N GLY A 32 4.98 6.19 6.41
CA GLY A 32 3.98 6.21 5.36
C GLY A 32 2.57 5.94 5.90
N ILE A 33 2.40 4.91 6.74
CA ILE A 33 1.12 4.59 7.38
C ILE A 33 0.64 5.73 8.29
N ALA A 34 1.52 6.27 9.14
CA ALA A 34 1.17 7.36 10.04
C ALA A 34 0.79 8.66 9.29
N ALA A 35 1.39 8.90 8.11
CA ALA A 35 1.01 10.01 7.24
C ALA A 35 -0.37 9.78 6.59
N MET A 36 -0.70 8.55 6.20
CA MET A 36 -2.05 8.20 5.72
C MET A 36 -3.13 8.45 6.78
N GLU A 37 -2.87 8.06 8.03
CA GLU A 37 -3.80 8.28 9.15
C GLU A 37 -4.05 9.78 9.43
N GLN A 38 -3.10 10.63 9.04
CA GLN A 38 -3.21 12.09 9.11
C GLN A 38 -3.74 12.72 7.82
N GLU A 39 -4.18 11.92 6.85
CA GLU A 39 -4.61 12.34 5.51
C GLU A 39 -3.55 13.12 4.71
N LYS A 40 -2.27 12.96 5.07
CA LYS A 40 -1.12 13.55 4.38
C LYS A 40 -0.65 12.64 3.26
N TYR A 41 -1.47 12.59 2.22
CA TYR A 41 -1.38 11.54 1.22
C TYR A 41 -0.10 11.57 0.37
N GLU A 42 0.37 12.77 0.00
CA GLU A 42 1.62 12.92 -0.78
C GLU A 42 2.85 12.51 0.04
N GLU A 43 2.87 12.85 1.34
CA GLU A 43 3.94 12.47 2.26
C GLU A 43 3.94 10.95 2.48
N ALA A 44 2.77 10.34 2.62
CA ALA A 44 2.63 8.88 2.71
C ALA A 44 3.22 8.17 1.49
N GLU A 45 2.88 8.65 0.28
CA GLU A 45 3.41 8.10 -0.97
C GLU A 45 4.93 8.22 -1.02
N GLU A 46 5.50 9.37 -0.64
CA GLU A 46 6.94 9.58 -0.62
C GLU A 46 7.66 8.57 0.30
N PHE A 47 7.13 8.34 1.49
CA PHE A 47 7.69 7.36 2.43
C PHE A 47 7.62 5.93 1.89
N PHE A 48 6.50 5.54 1.27
CA PHE A 48 6.37 4.23 0.64
C PHE A 48 7.34 4.05 -0.54
N GLN A 49 7.49 5.07 -1.39
CA GLN A 49 8.46 5.04 -2.49
C GLN A 49 9.91 4.95 -1.98
N LYS A 50 10.24 5.62 -0.88
CA LYS A 50 11.57 5.51 -0.24
C LYS A 50 11.81 4.09 0.28
N ALA A 51 10.83 3.48 0.96
CA ALA A 51 10.95 2.11 1.44
C ALA A 51 11.14 1.11 0.28
N LEU A 52 10.37 1.24 -0.80
CA LEU A 52 10.52 0.43 -2.01
C LEU A 52 11.89 0.59 -2.67
N LYS A 53 12.43 1.81 -2.72
CA LYS A 53 13.79 2.06 -3.24
C LYS A 53 14.88 1.43 -2.37
N LEU A 54 14.69 1.43 -1.05
CA LEU A 54 15.64 0.87 -0.10
C LEU A 54 15.69 -0.66 -0.17
N GLU A 55 14.53 -1.32 -0.23
CA GLU A 55 14.43 -2.78 -0.31
C GLU A 55 13.41 -3.23 -1.39
N PRO A 56 13.79 -3.19 -2.69
CA PRO A 56 12.86 -3.46 -3.79
C PRO A 56 12.35 -4.90 -3.85
N ALA A 57 13.08 -5.85 -3.27
CA ALA A 57 12.72 -7.27 -3.24
C ALA A 57 12.20 -7.74 -1.86
N ASN A 58 11.83 -6.82 -0.96
CA ASN A 58 11.32 -7.17 0.36
C ASN A 58 9.96 -7.88 0.25
N ILE A 59 9.80 -9.03 0.89
CA ILE A 59 8.52 -9.77 0.95
C ILE A 59 7.40 -8.94 1.59
N LYS A 60 7.75 -7.98 2.47
CA LYS A 60 6.80 -7.04 3.08
C LYS A 60 6.27 -5.99 2.10
N ASN A 61 6.81 -5.89 0.88
CA ASN A 61 6.31 -4.98 -0.14
C ASN A 61 4.85 -5.29 -0.50
N ALA A 62 4.36 -6.51 -0.28
CA ALA A 62 2.93 -6.82 -0.43
C ALA A 62 2.03 -5.91 0.43
N LEU A 63 2.37 -5.75 1.72
CA LEU A 63 1.60 -4.88 2.61
C LEU A 63 1.76 -3.41 2.22
N LEU A 64 2.95 -3.02 1.81
CA LEU A 64 3.24 -1.65 1.39
C LEU A 64 2.44 -1.27 0.13
N PHE A 65 2.42 -2.13 -0.88
CA PHE A 65 1.58 -1.96 -2.07
C PHE A 65 0.09 -1.99 -1.73
N SER A 66 -0.36 -2.82 -0.78
CA SER A 66 -1.74 -2.78 -0.29
C SER A 66 -2.10 -1.42 0.32
N ASN A 67 -1.20 -0.83 1.12
CA ASN A 67 -1.42 0.49 1.70
C ASN A 67 -1.42 1.59 0.62
N MET A 68 -0.53 1.51 -0.37
CA MET A 68 -0.56 2.39 -1.54
C MET A 68 -1.88 2.26 -2.32
N GLY A 69 -2.41 1.05 -2.48
CA GLY A 69 -3.73 0.84 -3.10
C GLY A 69 -4.84 1.57 -2.36
N THR A 70 -4.85 1.48 -1.02
CA THR A 70 -5.81 2.19 -0.18
C THR A 70 -5.63 3.71 -0.27
N LEU A 71 -4.39 4.18 -0.22
CA LEU A 71 -4.02 5.58 -0.39
C LEU A 71 -4.56 6.16 -1.71
N PHE A 72 -4.31 5.48 -2.82
CA PHE A 72 -4.76 5.92 -4.14
C PHE A 72 -6.28 5.88 -4.28
N ARG A 73 -6.95 4.85 -3.72
CA ARG A 73 -8.41 4.80 -3.64
C ARG A 73 -8.98 6.00 -2.88
N MET A 74 -8.41 6.39 -1.75
CA MET A 74 -8.83 7.57 -0.97
C MET A 74 -8.68 8.87 -1.78
N GLN A 75 -7.68 8.94 -2.65
CA GLN A 75 -7.48 10.04 -3.60
C GLN A 75 -8.36 9.95 -4.87
N LYS A 76 -9.20 8.91 -5.00
CA LYS A 76 -9.97 8.58 -6.22
C LYS A 76 -9.12 8.30 -7.46
N LYS A 77 -7.86 7.92 -7.26
CA LYS A 77 -6.91 7.45 -8.28
C LYS A 77 -7.08 5.94 -8.46
N TYR A 78 -8.17 5.56 -9.10
CA TYR A 78 -8.63 4.17 -9.08
C TYR A 78 -7.72 3.21 -9.89
N ASP A 79 -7.16 3.68 -11.00
CA ASP A 79 -6.25 2.86 -11.81
C ASP A 79 -4.96 2.54 -11.05
N GLU A 80 -4.37 3.55 -10.40
CA GLU A 80 -3.19 3.40 -9.55
C GLU A 80 -3.48 2.51 -8.33
N ALA A 81 -4.70 2.60 -7.76
CA ALA A 81 -5.13 1.73 -6.68
C ALA A 81 -5.17 0.25 -7.11
N ILE A 82 -5.77 -0.03 -8.28
CA ILE A 82 -5.86 -1.38 -8.85
C ILE A 82 -4.46 -1.93 -9.14
N GLU A 83 -3.58 -1.12 -9.73
CA GLU A 83 -2.21 -1.51 -10.02
C GLU A 83 -1.45 -1.87 -8.74
N ALA A 84 -1.52 -1.02 -7.71
CA ALA A 84 -0.89 -1.27 -6.42
C ALA A 84 -1.42 -2.55 -5.75
N TYR A 85 -2.74 -2.75 -5.69
CA TYR A 85 -3.30 -4.01 -5.16
C TYR A 85 -2.89 -5.23 -6.00
N THR A 86 -2.75 -5.07 -7.32
CA THR A 86 -2.30 -6.15 -8.21
C THR A 86 -0.83 -6.51 -7.94
N TYR A 87 0.05 -5.53 -7.74
CA TYR A 87 1.43 -5.80 -7.32
C TYR A 87 1.48 -6.50 -5.96
N ALA A 88 0.62 -6.10 -5.02
CA ALA A 88 0.52 -6.76 -3.73
C ALA A 88 0.10 -8.24 -3.88
N LEU A 89 -0.91 -8.53 -4.71
CA LEU A 89 -1.37 -9.89 -4.99
C LEU A 89 -0.36 -10.72 -5.77
N ASN A 90 0.50 -10.11 -6.58
CA ASN A 90 1.61 -10.85 -7.22
C ASN A 90 2.62 -11.39 -6.19
N ILE A 91 2.73 -10.75 -5.02
CA ILE A 91 3.60 -11.19 -3.93
C ILE A 91 2.83 -12.13 -2.98
N THR A 92 1.58 -11.81 -2.65
CA THR A 92 0.71 -12.59 -1.75
C THR A 92 -0.65 -12.89 -2.41
N PRO A 93 -0.72 -13.88 -3.32
CA PRO A 93 -1.88 -14.09 -4.20
C PRO A 93 -3.17 -14.51 -3.50
N HIS A 94 -3.09 -14.96 -2.25
CA HIS A 94 -4.23 -15.46 -1.48
C HIS A 94 -4.61 -14.54 -0.32
N SER A 95 -4.26 -13.25 -0.41
CA SER A 95 -4.62 -12.29 0.62
C SER A 95 -6.07 -11.83 0.48
N LEU A 96 -6.95 -12.34 1.34
CA LEU A 96 -8.37 -11.95 1.37
C LEU A 96 -8.57 -10.43 1.47
N PRO A 97 -7.88 -9.69 2.36
CA PRO A 97 -8.07 -8.24 2.46
C PRO A 97 -7.71 -7.51 1.16
N ILE A 98 -6.65 -7.95 0.46
CA ILE A 98 -6.23 -7.29 -0.78
C ILE A 98 -7.21 -7.57 -1.92
N LEU A 99 -7.70 -8.82 -2.03
CA LEU A 99 -8.74 -9.18 -2.99
C LEU A 99 -10.02 -8.38 -2.77
N LEU A 100 -10.51 -8.29 -1.53
CA LEU A 100 -11.70 -7.51 -1.18
C LEU A 100 -11.53 -6.01 -1.48
N ASN A 101 -10.37 -5.44 -1.16
CA ASN A 101 -10.09 -4.04 -1.44
C ASN A 101 -10.04 -3.75 -2.95
N ARG A 102 -9.39 -4.61 -3.75
CA ARG A 102 -9.36 -4.44 -5.21
C ARG A 102 -10.74 -4.65 -5.84
N ALA A 103 -11.49 -5.63 -5.37
CA ALA A 103 -12.88 -5.85 -5.77
C ALA A 103 -13.74 -4.60 -5.51
N THR A 104 -13.54 -3.97 -4.35
CA THR A 104 -14.25 -2.73 -3.99
C THR A 104 -13.91 -1.59 -4.95
N VAL A 105 -12.64 -1.41 -5.33
CA VAL A 105 -12.27 -0.40 -6.34
C VAL A 105 -12.91 -0.71 -7.70
N TYR A 106 -12.93 -1.98 -8.12
CA TYR A 106 -13.64 -2.37 -9.34
C TYR A 106 -15.15 -2.06 -9.26
N MET A 107 -15.78 -2.25 -8.10
CA MET A 107 -17.19 -1.88 -7.90
C MET A 107 -17.40 -0.36 -8.02
N GLU A 108 -16.51 0.45 -7.44
CA GLU A 108 -16.56 1.92 -7.53
C GLU A 108 -16.40 2.42 -8.97
N LEU A 109 -15.65 1.71 -9.81
CA LEU A 109 -15.50 1.98 -11.25
C LEU A 109 -16.65 1.41 -12.12
N GLY A 110 -17.54 0.60 -11.55
CA GLY A 110 -18.56 -0.13 -12.32
C GLY A 110 -18.03 -1.32 -13.11
N GLU A 111 -16.78 -1.74 -12.87
CA GLU A 111 -16.11 -2.90 -13.47
C GLU A 111 -16.57 -4.21 -12.80
N THR A 112 -17.89 -4.43 -12.74
CA THR A 112 -18.55 -5.48 -11.94
C THR A 112 -18.07 -6.89 -12.28
N ARG A 113 -17.69 -7.15 -13.53
CA ARG A 113 -17.12 -8.45 -13.93
C ARG A 113 -15.79 -8.73 -13.25
N LYS A 114 -14.91 -7.74 -13.12
CA LYS A 114 -13.60 -7.90 -12.46
C LYS A 114 -13.79 -8.03 -10.95
N ALA A 115 -14.66 -7.22 -10.36
CA ALA A 115 -15.03 -7.35 -8.94
C ALA A 115 -15.56 -8.75 -8.63
N TYR A 116 -16.45 -9.29 -9.47
CA TYR A 116 -17.00 -10.64 -9.29
C TYR A 116 -15.92 -11.72 -9.26
N ILE A 117 -14.88 -11.60 -10.09
CA ILE A 117 -13.75 -12.55 -10.11
C ILE A 117 -13.00 -12.51 -8.77
N ASP A 118 -12.65 -11.32 -8.28
CA ASP A 118 -11.96 -11.17 -7.00
C ASP A 118 -12.82 -11.69 -5.83
N TYR A 119 -14.14 -11.42 -5.82
CA TYR A 119 -15.04 -11.99 -4.81
C TYR A 119 -15.18 -13.52 -4.92
N CYS A 120 -15.15 -14.11 -6.12
CA CYS A 120 -15.09 -15.57 -6.26
C CYS A 120 -13.80 -16.12 -5.65
N GLN A 121 -12.65 -15.50 -5.90
CA GLN A 121 -11.38 -15.92 -5.31
C GLN A 121 -11.40 -15.85 -3.78
N VAL A 122 -12.03 -14.82 -3.20
CA VAL A 122 -12.24 -14.74 -1.74
C VAL A 122 -13.05 -15.94 -1.26
N LEU A 123 -14.13 -16.32 -1.95
CA LEU A 123 -14.96 -17.47 -1.55
C LEU A 123 -14.34 -18.84 -1.81
N ASP A 124 -13.43 -18.94 -2.77
CA ASP A 124 -12.63 -20.15 -2.99
C ASP A 124 -11.67 -20.39 -1.80
N LEU A 125 -11.23 -19.32 -1.15
CA LEU A 125 -10.34 -19.36 0.02
C LEU A 125 -11.11 -19.42 1.36
N GLU A 126 -12.23 -18.71 1.44
CA GLU A 126 -13.11 -18.62 2.61
C GLU A 126 -14.58 -18.60 2.16
N SER A 127 -15.19 -19.78 2.06
CA SER A 127 -16.54 -19.96 1.50
C SER A 127 -17.66 -19.24 2.25
N GLU A 128 -17.42 -18.91 3.53
CA GLU A 128 -18.39 -18.23 4.40
C GLU A 128 -18.11 -16.72 4.54
N ASN A 129 -17.20 -16.16 3.73
CA ASN A 129 -16.90 -14.74 3.76
C ASN A 129 -18.15 -13.91 3.39
N ILE A 130 -18.73 -13.25 4.40
CA ILE A 130 -20.03 -12.59 4.31
C ILE A 130 -20.00 -11.47 3.26
N GLU A 131 -18.93 -10.67 3.23
CA GLU A 131 -18.80 -9.56 2.29
C GLU A 131 -18.81 -10.07 0.83
N ALA A 132 -17.99 -11.07 0.53
CA ALA A 132 -17.91 -11.62 -0.82
C ALA A 132 -19.21 -12.31 -1.26
N LEU A 133 -19.91 -13.00 -0.35
CA LEU A 133 -21.24 -13.57 -0.61
C LEU A 133 -22.26 -12.48 -0.98
N LEU A 134 -22.34 -11.42 -0.17
CA LEU A 134 -23.28 -10.31 -0.39
C LEU A 134 -22.98 -9.58 -1.70
N MET A 135 -21.71 -9.29 -1.98
CA MET A 135 -21.33 -8.55 -3.18
C MET A 135 -21.52 -9.39 -4.46
N ARG A 136 -21.22 -10.70 -4.43
CA ARG A 136 -21.57 -11.57 -5.58
C ARG A 136 -23.05 -11.69 -5.82
N ALA A 137 -23.86 -11.78 -4.76
CA ALA A 137 -25.31 -11.81 -4.89
C ALA A 137 -25.81 -10.50 -5.53
N TYR A 138 -25.32 -9.35 -5.06
CA TYR A 138 -25.63 -8.04 -5.63
C TYR A 138 -25.27 -7.94 -7.12
N ILE A 139 -24.06 -8.33 -7.51
CA ILE A 139 -23.62 -8.33 -8.92
C ILE A 139 -24.49 -9.27 -9.76
N SER A 140 -24.87 -10.43 -9.22
CA SER A 140 -25.69 -11.42 -9.95
C SER A 140 -27.13 -10.97 -10.15
N MET A 141 -27.71 -10.26 -9.18
CA MET A 141 -29.06 -9.70 -9.28
C MET A 141 -29.08 -8.55 -10.29
N THR A 142 -28.18 -7.59 -10.14
CA THR A 142 -28.11 -6.43 -11.05
C THR A 142 -27.89 -6.87 -12.49
N ASN A 143 -26.99 -7.84 -12.75
CA ASN A 143 -26.77 -8.35 -14.10
C ASN A 143 -27.99 -9.08 -14.70
N ARG A 144 -28.89 -9.65 -13.89
CA ARG A 144 -30.13 -10.28 -14.38
C ARG A 144 -31.19 -9.26 -14.76
N ASP A 145 -31.18 -8.08 -14.15
CA ASP A 145 -32.13 -7.01 -14.45
C ASP A 145 -31.82 -6.26 -15.77
N TYR A 146 -30.63 -6.49 -16.36
CA TYR A 146 -30.20 -5.91 -17.64
C TYR A 146 -30.34 -6.86 -18.85
N VAL A 147 -30.95 -8.05 -18.69
CA VAL A 147 -31.20 -9.03 -19.78
C VAL A 147 -32.68 -9.10 -20.10
#